data_AF-A0A127B4Z0-F1
#
_entry.id   AF-A0A127B4Z0-F1
#
_cell.length_a   1.000
_cell.length_b   1.000
_cell.length_c   1.000
_cell.angle_alpha   90.00
_cell.angle_beta   90.00
_cell.angle_gamma   90.00
#
_symmetry.space_group_name_H-M   'P 1'
#
loop_
_entity.id
_entity.type
_entity.pdbx_description
1 polymer ?
#
loop_
_entity_poly.entity_id
_entity_poly.type
_entity_poly.pdbx_seq_one_letter_code
_entity_poly.pdbx_strand_id
1 'polypeptide(L)'
;MEQILYNETLYDSGEVRVYKTYDPELKLFGLYSANGNCGKCLDAAYRHIFPFIDDDTAPAITEKGEYVWLDLAYNETAMNETDGELWASVHINNSLCNCGIDIEKLMDCGMCSAGKILNEMNFRRLREFTATRVYEYETEENLYRIELTPKEGECQSADYLWEDAELEPGLRGEIDTYEEQVAEMKNNLKVCVYERFSMGISIFFYTVRISKMGSPLLFSDIIAPKVIGFYEFTSKYRRPYANRH
;
A
#
# COMPACT_ATOMS: atom_id res chain seq x y z
N MET A 1 3.71 -21.16 0.77
CA MET A 1 4.67 -21.49 -0.32
C MET A 1 4.91 -20.21 -1.09
N GLU A 2 6.14 -19.71 -1.05
CA GLU A 2 6.49 -18.44 -1.66
C GLU A 2 6.43 -18.50 -3.20
N GLN A 3 5.92 -17.41 -3.79
CA GLN A 3 5.86 -17.25 -5.24
C GLN A 3 6.80 -16.14 -5.68
N ILE A 4 7.59 -16.40 -6.72
CA ILE A 4 8.45 -15.39 -7.36
C ILE A 4 7.56 -14.49 -8.22
N LEU A 5 7.63 -13.18 -8.00
CA LEU A 5 6.93 -12.17 -8.78
C LEU A 5 7.84 -11.70 -9.92
N TYR A 6 7.77 -12.35 -11.08
CA TYR A 6 8.60 -12.04 -12.25
C TYR A 6 8.35 -10.64 -12.83
N ASN A 7 7.16 -10.08 -12.58
CA ASN A 7 6.81 -8.70 -12.95
C ASN A 7 7.39 -7.66 -11.97
N GLU A 8 7.93 -8.08 -10.82
CA GLU A 8 8.52 -7.23 -9.78
C GLU A 8 10.04 -7.43 -9.73
N THR A 9 10.74 -6.85 -10.69
CA THR A 9 12.20 -6.82 -10.68
C THR A 9 12.67 -5.63 -9.84
N LEU A 10 13.45 -5.92 -8.79
CA LEU A 10 13.97 -4.90 -7.86
C LEU A 10 15.41 -4.49 -8.20
N TYR A 11 16.14 -5.32 -8.95
CA TYR A 11 17.50 -5.06 -9.39
C TYR A 11 17.79 -5.86 -10.68
N ASP A 12 18.46 -5.22 -11.64
CA ASP A 12 18.96 -5.88 -12.85
C ASP A 12 20.25 -5.20 -13.34
N SER A 13 21.38 -5.90 -13.21
CA SER A 13 22.69 -5.48 -13.74
C SER A 13 23.14 -6.28 -14.96
N GLY A 14 22.26 -7.15 -15.50
CA GLY A 14 22.57 -8.11 -16.55
C GLY A 14 23.24 -9.41 -16.05
N GLU A 15 24.11 -9.33 -15.04
CA GLU A 15 24.73 -10.52 -14.41
C GLU A 15 23.89 -11.06 -13.24
N VAL A 16 23.26 -10.16 -12.49
CA VAL A 16 22.41 -10.49 -11.35
C VAL A 16 21.06 -9.84 -11.55
N ARG A 17 20.01 -10.63 -11.36
CA ARG A 17 18.64 -10.13 -11.30
C ARG A 17 17.97 -10.55 -10.00
N VAL A 18 17.39 -9.59 -9.31
CA VAL A 18 16.67 -9.81 -8.05
C VAL A 18 15.20 -9.52 -8.27
N TYR A 19 14.38 -10.51 -7.97
CA TYR A 19 12.93 -10.44 -8.01
C TYR A 19 12.38 -10.43 -6.59
N LYS A 20 11.22 -9.78 -6.41
CA LYS A 20 10.44 -9.90 -5.18
C LYS A 20 9.77 -11.27 -5.11
N THR A 21 9.70 -11.88 -3.94
CA THR A 21 8.83 -13.04 -3.68
C THR A 21 7.67 -12.63 -2.77
N TYR A 22 6.58 -13.38 -2.78
CA TYR A 22 5.43 -13.15 -1.92
C TYR A 22 4.91 -14.46 -1.33
N ASP A 23 4.67 -14.49 -0.02
CA ASP A 23 3.93 -15.56 0.65
C ASP A 23 2.49 -15.10 0.93
N PRO A 24 1.47 -15.67 0.25
CA PRO A 24 0.07 -15.29 0.46
C PRO A 24 -0.50 -15.64 1.83
N GLU A 25 0.07 -16.61 2.55
CA GLU A 25 -0.41 -17.02 3.87
C GLU A 25 0.05 -16.03 4.93
N LEU A 26 1.32 -15.61 4.86
CA LEU A 26 1.90 -14.62 5.76
C LEU A 26 1.64 -13.18 5.32
N LYS A 27 1.28 -12.96 4.06
CA LYS A 27 1.22 -11.65 3.39
C LYS A 27 2.54 -10.87 3.50
N LEU A 28 3.66 -11.57 3.42
CA LEU A 28 5.01 -11.00 3.48
C LEU A 28 5.74 -11.22 2.17
N PHE A 29 6.78 -10.41 1.98
CA PHE A 29 7.65 -10.42 0.82
C PHE A 29 9.06 -10.88 1.20
N GLY A 30 9.71 -11.54 0.26
CA GLY A 30 11.12 -11.95 0.31
C GLY A 30 11.82 -11.60 -1.00
N LEU A 31 12.98 -12.22 -1.24
CA LEU A 31 13.79 -11.97 -2.44
C LEU A 31 14.22 -13.27 -3.10
N TYR A 32 14.27 -13.25 -4.43
CA TYR A 32 14.83 -14.32 -5.25
C TYR A 32 15.86 -13.74 -6.21
N SER A 33 17.10 -14.21 -6.13
CA SER A 33 18.18 -13.81 -7.02
C SER A 33 18.44 -14.94 -8.00
N ALA A 34 18.26 -14.66 -9.29
CA ALA A 34 18.63 -15.56 -10.36
C ALA A 34 20.10 -15.31 -10.73
N ASN A 35 21.03 -16.00 -10.06
CA ASN A 35 22.46 -15.96 -10.39
C ASN A 35 22.92 -17.35 -10.88
N GLY A 36 23.10 -17.52 -12.19
CA GLY A 36 23.58 -18.77 -12.79
C GLY A 36 22.65 -19.99 -12.58
N ASN A 37 23.24 -21.17 -12.34
CA ASN A 37 22.54 -22.47 -12.28
C ASN A 37 21.81 -22.75 -10.95
N CYS A 38 21.94 -21.89 -9.94
CA CYS A 38 21.26 -22.03 -8.66
C CYS A 38 20.85 -20.67 -8.11
N GLY A 39 19.54 -20.41 -8.08
CA GLY A 39 19.00 -19.19 -7.49
C GLY A 39 19.18 -19.14 -5.98
N LYS A 40 19.30 -17.94 -5.42
CA LYS A 40 19.37 -17.69 -3.98
C LYS A 40 18.06 -17.06 -3.50
N CYS A 41 17.49 -17.59 -2.43
CA CYS A 41 16.27 -17.07 -1.81
C CYS A 41 16.57 -16.39 -0.47
N LEU A 42 15.82 -15.34 -0.18
CA LEU A 42 15.60 -14.78 1.15
C LEU A 42 14.13 -14.99 1.48
N ASP A 43 13.86 -15.65 2.61
CA ASP A 43 12.51 -15.97 3.04
C ASP A 43 11.66 -14.70 3.22
N ALA A 44 10.34 -14.86 3.08
CA ALA A 44 9.37 -13.80 3.19
C ALA A 44 9.25 -13.30 4.64
N ALA A 45 9.94 -12.19 4.94
CA ALA A 45 10.00 -11.59 6.27
C ALA A 45 9.67 -10.07 6.28
N TYR A 46 9.36 -9.50 5.12
CA TYR A 46 9.23 -8.05 4.94
C TYR A 46 7.82 -7.67 4.52
N ARG A 47 7.28 -6.57 5.05
CA ARG A 47 6.03 -5.97 4.58
C ARG A 47 6.19 -5.28 3.24
N HIS A 48 7.40 -4.79 2.96
CA HIS A 48 7.76 -4.20 1.68
C HIS A 48 9.27 -4.22 1.48
N ILE A 49 9.70 -4.31 0.23
CA ILE A 49 11.08 -4.16 -0.18
C ILE A 49 11.06 -3.23 -1.40
N PHE A 50 11.76 -2.11 -1.30
CA PHE A 50 11.90 -1.14 -2.37
C PHE A 50 12.93 -1.64 -3.40
N PRO A 51 12.96 -1.08 -4.62
CA PRO A 51 14.04 -1.35 -5.56
C PRO A 51 15.41 -0.99 -4.98
N PHE A 52 16.43 -1.71 -5.43
CA PHE A 52 17.82 -1.43 -5.05
C PHE A 52 18.24 -0.06 -5.61
N ILE A 53 19.02 0.69 -4.82
CA ILE A 53 19.60 1.99 -5.18
C ILE A 53 21.08 1.84 -5.57
N ASP A 54 21.71 2.94 -6.00
CA ASP A 54 23.06 2.99 -6.61
C ASP A 54 24.20 2.31 -5.80
N ASP A 55 24.01 2.09 -4.50
CA ASP A 55 24.97 1.38 -3.62
C ASP A 55 24.65 -0.12 -3.45
N ASP A 56 23.90 -0.72 -4.37
CA ASP A 56 23.50 -2.13 -4.34
C ASP A 56 22.79 -2.54 -3.03
N THR A 57 22.07 -1.60 -2.42
CA THR A 57 21.23 -1.82 -1.24
C THR A 57 19.78 -1.48 -1.53
N ALA A 58 18.86 -2.21 -0.90
CA ALA A 58 17.43 -1.97 -0.96
C ALA A 58 16.90 -1.57 0.42
N PRO A 59 16.14 -0.48 0.53
CA PRO A 59 15.31 -0.24 1.70
C PRO A 59 14.26 -1.34 1.84
N ALA A 60 14.03 -1.81 3.05
CA ALA A 60 12.98 -2.77 3.36
C ALA A 60 12.30 -2.45 4.69
N ILE A 61 11.07 -2.95 4.83
CA ILE A 61 10.24 -2.78 6.01
C ILE A 61 9.99 -4.17 6.59
N THR A 62 10.50 -4.43 7.79
CA THR A 62 10.34 -5.74 8.45
C THR A 62 8.88 -6.01 8.82
N GLU A 63 8.55 -7.24 9.20
CA GLU A 63 7.24 -7.59 9.77
C GLU A 63 6.86 -6.70 10.96
N LYS A 64 7.82 -6.18 11.72
CA LYS A 64 7.61 -5.28 12.86
C LYS A 64 7.45 -3.81 12.47
N GLY A 65 7.63 -3.46 11.21
CA GLY A 65 7.57 -2.09 10.71
C GLY A 65 8.88 -1.31 10.91
N GLU A 66 9.99 -2.00 11.14
CA GLU A 66 11.32 -1.39 11.24
C GLU A 66 11.90 -1.20 9.83
N TYR A 67 12.58 -0.08 9.60
CA TYR A 67 13.23 0.21 8.31
C TYR A 67 14.69 -0.26 8.35
N VAL A 68 15.08 -1.06 7.35
CA VAL A 68 16.39 -1.70 7.25
C VAL A 68 16.94 -1.62 5.84
N TRP A 69 18.25 -1.70 5.69
CA TRP A 69 18.94 -1.88 4.42
C TRP A 69 19.22 -3.35 4.17
N LEU A 70 18.94 -3.82 2.95
CA LEU A 70 19.27 -5.15 2.45
C LEU A 70 20.31 -5.06 1.34
N ASP A 71 21.43 -5.76 1.47
CA ASP A 71 22.41 -5.87 0.38
C ASP A 71 22.08 -7.03 -0.59
N LEU A 72 22.82 -7.14 -1.71
CA LEU A 72 22.67 -8.25 -2.67
C LEU A 72 23.06 -9.63 -2.07
N ALA A 73 23.77 -9.65 -0.95
CA ALA A 73 24.03 -10.85 -0.17
C ALA A 73 22.92 -11.15 0.85
N TYR A 74 21.84 -10.37 0.86
CA TYR A 74 20.69 -10.47 1.78
C TYR A 74 21.06 -10.29 3.24
N ASN A 75 22.14 -9.57 3.53
CA ASN A 75 22.43 -9.12 4.89
C ASN A 75 21.57 -7.90 5.21
N GLU A 76 20.99 -7.93 6.41
CA GLU A 76 20.21 -6.83 6.96
C GLU A 76 21.10 -5.91 7.80
N THR A 77 20.95 -4.60 7.62
CA THR A 77 21.53 -3.59 8.52
C THR A 77 20.48 -2.56 8.89
N ALA A 78 20.44 -2.15 10.16
CA ALA A 78 19.48 -1.15 10.62
C ALA A 78 19.75 0.21 9.97
N MET A 79 18.68 0.90 9.55
CA MET A 79 18.80 2.29 9.12
C MET A 79 19.11 3.20 10.30
N ASN A 80 19.84 4.29 10.04
CA ASN A 80 19.88 5.41 10.98
C ASN A 80 18.51 6.12 11.00
N GLU A 81 18.27 6.96 12.01
CA GLU A 81 17.00 7.66 12.19
C GLU A 81 16.63 8.54 10.99
N THR A 82 17.61 9.22 10.41
CA THR A 82 17.44 10.12 9.25
C THR A 82 16.95 9.38 8.01
N ASP A 83 17.58 8.25 7.66
CA ASP A 83 17.18 7.42 6.54
C ASP A 83 15.83 6.75 6.80
N GLY A 84 15.60 6.28 8.03
CA GLY A 84 14.31 5.71 8.44
C GLY A 84 13.15 6.69 8.28
N GLU A 85 13.32 7.96 8.69
CA GLU A 85 12.30 9.01 8.50
C GLU A 85 12.05 9.33 7.02
N LEU A 86 13.11 9.36 6.20
CA LEU A 86 13.01 9.58 4.76
C LEU A 86 12.19 8.46 4.10
N TRP A 87 12.60 7.20 4.29
CA TRP A 87 11.94 6.04 3.70
C TRP A 87 10.52 5.82 4.25
N ALA A 88 10.26 6.18 5.50
CA ALA A 88 8.91 6.15 6.06
C ALA A 88 7.95 7.14 5.40
N SER A 89 8.48 8.17 4.73
CA SER A 89 7.70 9.18 4.02
C SER A 89 7.42 8.79 2.57
N VAL A 90 8.13 7.81 2.03
CA VAL A 90 7.98 7.33 0.65
C VAL A 90 6.68 6.54 0.51
N HIS A 91 6.00 6.77 -0.60
CA HIS A 91 4.86 5.97 -1.00
C HIS A 91 5.29 4.54 -1.29
N ILE A 92 4.57 3.63 -0.67
CA ILE A 92 4.79 2.21 -0.81
C ILE A 92 3.88 1.75 -1.94
N ASN A 93 4.39 1.15 -3.01
CA ASN A 93 3.51 0.71 -4.09
C ASN A 93 2.87 -0.66 -3.78
N ASN A 94 1.72 -0.92 -4.40
CA ASN A 94 1.22 -2.28 -4.59
C ASN A 94 2.25 -3.07 -5.41
N SER A 95 2.37 -4.38 -5.16
CA SER A 95 3.30 -5.22 -5.94
C SER A 95 2.58 -5.83 -7.15
N LEU A 96 3.25 -5.91 -8.28
CA LEU A 96 2.71 -6.49 -9.50
C LEU A 96 2.71 -8.02 -9.40
N CYS A 97 1.55 -8.61 -9.59
CA CYS A 97 1.42 -10.05 -9.69
C CYS A 97 1.77 -10.53 -11.10
N ASN A 98 2.23 -11.77 -11.21
CA ASN A 98 2.45 -12.44 -12.50
C ASN A 98 1.18 -12.52 -13.35
N CYS A 99 -0.01 -12.51 -12.72
CA CYS A 99 -1.32 -12.47 -13.38
C CYS A 99 -1.51 -11.19 -14.23
N GLY A 100 -0.85 -10.07 -13.87
CA GLY A 100 -1.16 -8.73 -14.37
C GLY A 100 -1.04 -8.50 -15.88
N ILE A 101 -0.35 -9.38 -16.61
CA ILE A 101 -0.15 -9.27 -18.06
C ILE A 101 -1.15 -10.14 -18.84
N ASP A 102 -1.80 -11.11 -18.18
CA ASP A 102 -2.63 -12.14 -18.82
C ASP A 102 -4.08 -12.09 -18.28
N ILE A 103 -4.99 -11.56 -19.10
CA ILE A 103 -6.40 -11.35 -18.76
C ILE A 103 -7.12 -12.64 -18.37
N GLU A 104 -6.76 -13.77 -18.99
CA GLU A 104 -7.39 -15.05 -18.64
C GLU A 104 -6.96 -15.50 -17.23
N LYS A 105 -5.68 -15.29 -16.88
CA LYS A 105 -5.17 -15.60 -15.54
C LYS A 105 -5.63 -14.62 -14.47
N LEU A 106 -6.03 -13.40 -14.85
CA LEU A 106 -6.50 -12.38 -13.91
C LEU A 106 -7.77 -12.83 -13.16
N MET A 107 -8.70 -13.50 -13.83
CA MET A 107 -9.98 -13.89 -13.23
C MET A 107 -9.84 -15.02 -12.20
N ASP A 108 -8.83 -15.87 -12.34
CA ASP A 108 -8.62 -17.06 -11.49
C ASP A 108 -7.53 -16.85 -10.42
N CYS A 109 -6.92 -15.67 -10.35
CA CYS A 109 -5.81 -15.43 -9.43
C CYS A 109 -6.30 -15.07 -8.02
N GLY A 110 -6.20 -16.01 -7.09
CA GLY A 110 -6.54 -15.80 -5.68
C GLY A 110 -5.56 -14.94 -4.87
N MET A 111 -4.49 -14.43 -5.49
CA MET A 111 -3.46 -13.62 -4.79
C MET A 111 -3.55 -12.12 -5.10
N CYS A 112 -4.09 -11.75 -6.27
CA CYS A 112 -4.06 -10.40 -6.80
C CYS A 112 -5.49 -9.88 -6.96
N SER A 113 -5.67 -8.56 -6.86
CA SER A 113 -6.87 -7.89 -7.37
C SER A 113 -6.46 -7.11 -8.61
N ALA A 114 -7.01 -7.49 -9.77
CA ALA A 114 -6.72 -6.85 -11.05
C ALA A 114 -5.20 -6.69 -11.35
N GLY A 115 -4.40 -7.73 -11.09
CA GLY A 115 -2.97 -7.69 -11.40
C GLY A 115 -2.09 -7.18 -10.26
N LYS A 116 -2.68 -6.62 -9.20
CA LYS A 116 -1.96 -5.97 -8.11
C LYS A 116 -2.15 -6.74 -6.80
N ILE A 117 -1.04 -7.03 -6.13
CA ILE A 117 -1.01 -7.51 -4.74
C ILE A 117 -1.06 -6.26 -3.86
N LEU A 118 -2.16 -6.11 -3.14
CA LEU A 118 -2.42 -4.92 -2.35
C LEU A 118 -1.41 -4.79 -1.21
N ASN A 119 -0.86 -3.59 -1.06
CA ASN A 119 -0.09 -3.25 0.12
C ASN A 119 -1.00 -2.63 1.18
N GLU A 120 -1.10 -3.30 2.33
CA GLU A 120 -1.90 -2.82 3.46
C GLU A 120 -1.33 -1.50 4.03
N MET A 121 -0.06 -1.19 3.80
CA MET A 121 0.56 0.05 4.26
C MET A 121 0.04 1.31 3.56
N ASN A 122 -0.58 1.17 2.38
CA ASN A 122 -1.09 2.28 1.59
C ASN A 122 -2.44 2.76 2.09
N PHE A 123 -3.17 1.92 2.79
CA PHE A 123 -4.49 2.24 3.31
C PHE A 123 -4.51 2.03 4.81
N ARG A 124 -4.47 3.15 5.54
CA ARG A 124 -4.21 3.14 6.96
C ARG A 124 -5.43 3.66 7.69
N ARG A 125 -5.94 2.87 8.63
CA ARG A 125 -6.94 3.33 9.58
C ARG A 125 -6.27 4.20 10.64
N LEU A 126 -6.56 5.51 10.64
CA LEU A 126 -5.88 6.46 11.53
C LEU A 126 -6.47 6.51 12.93
N ARG A 127 -7.80 6.48 13.04
CA ARG A 127 -8.53 6.66 14.30
C ARG A 127 -9.87 5.92 14.30
N GLU A 128 -10.23 5.43 15.48
CA GLU A 128 -11.58 4.99 15.85
C GLU A 128 -11.93 5.68 17.17
N PHE A 129 -12.36 6.94 17.10
CA PHE A 129 -12.91 7.65 18.26
C PHE A 129 -14.20 8.33 17.81
N THR A 130 -15.23 8.28 18.67
CA THR A 130 -16.53 8.95 18.46
C THR A 130 -17.24 8.52 17.17
N ALA A 131 -17.50 7.22 17.03
CA ALA A 131 -18.32 6.58 15.98
C ALA A 131 -17.92 6.86 14.51
N THR A 132 -16.95 7.74 14.27
CA THR A 132 -16.43 8.13 12.96
C THR A 132 -15.19 7.32 12.67
N ARG A 133 -15.12 6.70 11.48
CA ARG A 133 -13.92 5.99 11.01
C ARG A 133 -13.14 6.92 10.09
N VAL A 134 -11.82 7.01 10.29
CA VAL A 134 -10.94 7.82 9.43
C VAL A 134 -9.85 6.95 8.84
N TYR A 135 -9.73 7.00 7.52
CA TYR A 135 -8.69 6.31 6.76
C TYR A 135 -7.83 7.32 5.99
N GLU A 136 -6.58 6.93 5.76
CA GLU A 136 -5.74 7.50 4.72
C GLU A 136 -5.54 6.46 3.62
N TYR A 137 -5.62 6.87 2.37
CA TYR A 137 -5.27 6.05 1.23
C TYR A 137 -4.27 6.79 0.37
N GLU A 138 -3.11 6.20 0.15
CA GLU A 138 -2.08 6.71 -0.74
C GLU A 138 -2.09 5.90 -2.04
N THR A 139 -2.29 6.59 -3.16
CA THR A 139 -2.12 6.07 -4.52
C THR A 139 -0.81 6.59 -5.10
N GLU A 140 -0.45 6.17 -6.31
CA GLU A 140 0.73 6.68 -7.01
C GLU A 140 0.65 8.20 -7.25
N GLU A 141 -0.55 8.74 -7.42
CA GLU A 141 -0.75 10.14 -7.77
C GLU A 141 -1.06 11.02 -6.56
N ASN A 142 -1.78 10.48 -5.57
CA ASN A 142 -2.42 11.29 -4.54
C ASN A 142 -2.51 10.63 -3.16
N LEU A 143 -2.52 11.48 -2.15
CA LEU A 143 -2.90 11.11 -0.79
C LEU A 143 -4.35 11.54 -0.52
N TYR A 144 -5.18 10.61 -0.10
CA TYR A 144 -6.57 10.83 0.26
C TYR A 144 -6.80 10.62 1.75
N ARG A 145 -7.71 11.43 2.30
CA ARG A 145 -8.31 11.23 3.61
C ARG A 145 -9.79 10.89 3.43
N ILE A 146 -10.22 9.82 4.08
CA ILE A 146 -11.57 9.26 3.96
C ILE A 146 -12.21 9.28 5.35
N GLU A 147 -13.33 10.00 5.50
CA GLU A 147 -14.03 10.15 6.78
C GLU A 147 -15.43 9.56 6.68
N LEU A 148 -15.72 8.54 7.48
CA LEU A 148 -17.01 7.87 7.55
C LEU A 148 -17.75 8.38 8.78
N THR A 149 -18.75 9.23 8.57
CA THR A 149 -19.59 9.76 9.64
C THR A 149 -20.90 8.97 9.72
N PRO A 150 -21.23 8.35 10.87
CA PRO A 150 -22.47 7.60 11.01
C PRO A 150 -23.68 8.53 10.93
N LYS A 151 -24.79 8.02 10.40
CA LYS A 151 -26.07 8.71 10.34
C LYS A 151 -27.12 7.89 11.08
N GLU A 152 -27.79 8.52 12.05
CA GLU A 152 -28.97 7.97 12.70
C GLU A 152 -30.20 8.23 11.82
N GLY A 153 -30.96 7.17 11.48
CA GLY A 153 -32.24 7.27 10.75
C GLY A 153 -32.32 6.44 9.46
N GLU A 154 -33.54 6.31 8.92
CA GLU A 154 -33.84 5.57 7.69
C GLU A 154 -33.21 6.26 6.46
N CYS A 155 -32.13 5.69 5.94
CA CYS A 155 -31.53 6.16 4.69
C CYS A 155 -32.34 5.59 3.51
N GLN A 156 -33.16 6.43 2.85
CA GLN A 156 -33.98 5.99 1.71
C GLN A 156 -33.21 5.87 0.39
N SER A 157 -31.91 6.18 0.35
CA SER A 157 -31.04 5.91 -0.81
C SER A 157 -29.57 5.91 -0.39
N ALA A 158 -28.94 4.72 -0.42
CA ALA A 158 -27.49 4.58 -0.39
C ALA A 158 -26.95 4.50 -1.83
N ASP A 159 -25.81 5.11 -2.09
CA ASP A 159 -25.08 4.95 -3.36
C ASP A 159 -24.53 3.52 -3.45
N TYR A 160 -24.10 2.95 -2.31
CA TYR A 160 -23.52 1.61 -2.21
C TYR A 160 -24.08 0.82 -1.02
N LEU A 161 -24.16 -0.49 -1.21
CA LEU A 161 -24.47 -1.48 -0.18
C LEU A 161 -23.32 -2.49 -0.14
N TRP A 162 -22.61 -2.53 0.99
CA TRP A 162 -21.42 -3.37 1.17
C TRP A 162 -21.52 -4.19 2.46
N GLU A 163 -20.95 -5.37 2.47
CA GLU A 163 -20.59 -6.06 3.71
C GLU A 163 -19.48 -5.28 4.44
N ASP A 164 -19.40 -5.36 5.77
CA ASP A 164 -18.32 -4.67 6.51
C ASP A 164 -16.93 -5.10 6.01
N ALA A 165 -16.77 -6.35 5.57
CA ALA A 165 -15.54 -6.85 4.93
C ALA A 165 -15.24 -6.22 3.55
N GLU A 166 -16.25 -5.69 2.86
CA GLU A 166 -16.13 -5.06 1.54
C GLU A 166 -15.94 -3.54 1.64
N LEU A 167 -16.07 -2.96 2.84
CA LEU A 167 -15.99 -1.51 3.04
C LEU A 167 -14.65 -0.92 2.58
N GLU A 168 -13.52 -1.46 3.03
CA GLU A 168 -12.21 -0.94 2.65
C GLU A 168 -11.88 -1.20 1.17
N PRO A 169 -12.08 -2.42 0.62
CA PRO A 169 -11.93 -2.66 -0.82
C PRO A 169 -12.81 -1.74 -1.68
N GLY A 170 -14.06 -1.53 -1.28
CA GLY A 170 -15.01 -0.65 -1.97
C GLY A 170 -14.52 0.80 -1.99
N LEU A 171 -14.07 1.33 -0.83
CA LEU A 171 -13.53 2.68 -0.75
C LEU A 171 -12.28 2.87 -1.62
N ARG A 172 -11.37 1.89 -1.65
CA ARG A 172 -10.20 1.93 -2.54
C ARG A 172 -10.62 1.93 -4.00
N GLY A 173 -11.51 1.01 -4.40
CA GLY A 173 -11.99 0.89 -5.77
C GLY A 173 -12.67 2.15 -6.30
N GLU A 174 -13.44 2.84 -5.46
CA GLU A 174 -14.05 4.14 -5.82
C GLU A 174 -13.00 5.23 -6.08
N ILE A 175 -11.94 5.28 -5.27
CA ILE A 175 -10.85 6.23 -5.46
C ILE A 175 -10.02 5.87 -6.70
N ASP A 176 -9.65 4.60 -6.87
CA ASP A 176 -8.87 4.14 -8.03
C ASP A 176 -9.63 4.42 -9.34
N THR A 177 -10.94 4.13 -9.37
CA THR A 177 -11.81 4.41 -10.53
C THR A 177 -11.87 5.91 -10.84
N TYR A 178 -11.94 6.76 -9.81
CA TYR A 178 -11.91 8.20 -9.98
C TYR A 178 -10.61 8.67 -10.65
N GLU A 179 -9.45 8.15 -10.21
CA GLU A 179 -8.15 8.54 -10.77
C GLU A 179 -8.02 8.11 -12.23
N GLU A 180 -8.51 6.91 -12.58
CA GLU A 180 -8.48 6.40 -13.95
C GLU A 180 -9.40 7.19 -14.90
N GLN A 181 -10.59 7.57 -14.44
CA GLN A 181 -11.60 8.21 -15.30
C GLN A 181 -11.44 9.72 -15.46
N VAL A 182 -10.54 10.37 -14.69
CA VAL A 182 -10.38 11.84 -14.64
C VAL A 182 -11.74 12.55 -14.46
N ALA A 183 -12.69 11.90 -13.76
CA ALA A 183 -14.03 12.41 -13.52
C ALA A 183 -14.03 13.36 -12.31
N GLU A 184 -15.12 14.06 -12.03
CA GLU A 184 -15.27 14.76 -10.75
C GLU A 184 -15.59 13.76 -9.63
N MET A 185 -14.80 13.77 -8.55
CA MET A 185 -15.03 12.88 -7.41
C MET A 185 -16.34 13.27 -6.74
N LYS A 186 -17.22 12.29 -6.53
CA LYS A 186 -18.35 12.47 -5.62
C LYS A 186 -17.80 12.59 -4.20
N ASN A 187 -17.63 13.83 -3.75
CA ASN A 187 -17.05 14.13 -2.44
C ASN A 187 -17.87 13.63 -1.24
N ASN A 188 -19.13 13.22 -1.46
CA ASN A 188 -20.01 12.68 -0.42
C ASN A 188 -20.72 11.42 -0.95
N LEU A 189 -20.23 10.24 -0.56
CA LEU A 189 -20.90 8.97 -0.84
C LEU A 189 -21.81 8.60 0.34
N LYS A 190 -22.97 8.01 0.06
CA LYS A 190 -23.83 7.40 1.06
C LYS A 190 -23.64 5.89 1.00
N VAL A 191 -23.02 5.33 2.04
CA VAL A 191 -22.72 3.90 2.09
C VAL A 191 -23.56 3.24 3.18
N CYS A 192 -24.23 2.16 2.81
CA CYS A 192 -24.88 1.25 3.73
C CYS A 192 -23.95 0.05 3.97
N VAL A 193 -23.52 -0.14 5.21
CA VAL A 193 -22.66 -1.26 5.59
C VAL A 193 -23.49 -2.22 6.43
N TYR A 194 -23.49 -3.50 6.07
CA TYR A 194 -24.17 -4.51 6.85
C TYR A 194 -23.22 -5.60 7.34
N GLU A 195 -23.54 -6.15 8.50
CA GLU A 195 -22.82 -7.28 9.10
C GLU A 195 -23.80 -8.42 9.34
N ARG A 196 -23.45 -9.62 8.87
CA ARG A 196 -24.23 -10.84 9.08
C ARG A 196 -23.70 -11.59 10.30
N PHE A 197 -24.59 -11.97 11.19
CA PHE A 197 -24.30 -12.86 12.31
C PHE A 197 -25.31 -14.00 12.34
N SER A 198 -25.03 -15.02 13.14
CA SER A 198 -25.82 -16.26 13.21
C SER A 198 -27.32 -16.06 13.46
N MET A 199 -27.74 -14.91 14.01
CA MET A 199 -29.13 -14.62 14.37
C MET A 199 -29.71 -13.35 13.72
N GLY A 200 -29.05 -12.73 12.73
CA GLY A 200 -29.58 -11.53 12.08
C GLY A 200 -28.58 -10.72 11.26
N ILE A 201 -29.00 -9.48 10.95
CA ILE A 201 -28.23 -8.50 10.19
C ILE A 201 -28.25 -7.17 10.94
N SER A 202 -27.07 -6.58 11.14
CA SER A 202 -26.90 -5.22 11.65
C SER A 202 -26.62 -4.32 10.46
N ILE A 203 -27.22 -3.13 10.43
CA ILE A 203 -27.09 -2.19 9.33
C ILE A 203 -26.63 -0.84 9.88
N PHE A 204 -25.59 -0.29 9.27
CA PHE A 204 -24.98 0.99 9.61
C PHE A 204 -24.96 1.89 8.38
N PHE A 205 -25.39 3.13 8.55
CA PHE A 205 -25.37 4.12 7.47
C PHE A 205 -24.27 5.14 7.69
N TYR A 206 -23.44 5.34 6.67
CA TYR A 206 -22.36 6.32 6.69
C TYR A 206 -22.54 7.35 5.59
N THR A 207 -22.24 8.60 5.93
CA THR A 207 -21.82 9.59 4.94
C THR A 207 -20.31 9.52 4.85
N VAL A 208 -19.78 9.25 3.67
CA VAL A 208 -18.35 9.15 3.40
C VAL A 208 -17.89 10.42 2.71
N ARG A 209 -16.94 11.11 3.33
CA ARG A 209 -16.27 12.25 2.73
C ARG A 209 -14.87 11.84 2.30
N ILE A 210 -14.56 12.04 1.02
CA ILE A 210 -13.21 11.81 0.48
C ILE A 210 -12.59 13.18 0.19
N SER A 211 -11.35 13.38 0.64
CA SER A 211 -10.62 14.63 0.45
C SER A 211 -9.19 14.35 -0.01
N LYS A 212 -8.80 14.95 -1.14
CA LYS A 212 -7.42 14.93 -1.65
C LYS A 212 -6.57 15.87 -0.81
N MET A 213 -5.50 15.34 -0.21
CA MET A 213 -4.63 16.02 0.75
C MET A 213 -3.36 16.55 0.09
N GLY A 214 -2.90 15.93 -1.00
CA GLY A 214 -1.67 16.26 -1.70
C GLY A 214 -1.21 15.11 -2.58
N SER A 215 0.07 15.12 -2.93
CA SER A 215 0.73 14.03 -3.66
C SER A 215 1.71 13.29 -2.74
N PRO A 216 1.86 11.97 -2.90
CA PRO A 216 2.87 11.17 -2.22
C PRO A 216 4.29 11.64 -2.56
N LEU A 217 5.25 11.22 -1.74
CA LEU A 217 6.67 11.22 -2.12
C LEU A 217 6.97 9.90 -2.84
N LEU A 218 7.40 9.95 -4.09
CA LEU A 218 7.67 8.74 -4.88
C LEU A 218 9.11 8.27 -4.70
N PHE A 219 9.35 6.98 -4.92
CA PHE A 219 10.71 6.43 -4.97
C PHE A 219 11.62 7.21 -5.93
N SER A 220 11.10 7.56 -7.11
CA SER A 220 11.79 8.37 -8.13
C SER A 220 12.24 9.74 -7.62
N ASP A 221 11.53 10.33 -6.66
CA ASP A 221 11.87 11.64 -6.09
C ASP A 221 13.13 11.56 -5.22
N ILE A 222 13.46 10.38 -4.70
CA ILE A 222 14.66 10.13 -3.89
C ILE A 222 15.87 9.77 -4.75
N ILE A 223 15.67 8.95 -5.78
CA ILE A 223 16.77 8.43 -6.62
C ILE A 223 17.19 9.36 -7.76
N ALA A 224 16.41 10.38 -8.11
CA ALA A 224 16.80 11.33 -9.15
C ALA A 224 18.03 12.17 -8.73
N PRO A 225 19.00 12.42 -9.62
CA PRO A 225 20.19 13.18 -9.27
C PRO A 225 19.87 14.67 -9.16
N LYS A 226 19.33 15.12 -8.01
CA LYS A 226 19.58 16.41 -7.32
C LYS A 226 18.48 16.82 -6.33
N VAL A 227 18.94 17.17 -5.12
CA VAL A 227 18.49 18.29 -4.29
C VAL A 227 17.09 18.14 -3.67
N ILE A 228 17.03 17.42 -2.55
CA ILE A 228 16.25 17.93 -1.41
C ILE A 228 17.23 18.06 -0.25
N GLY A 229 17.62 19.30 0.08
CA GLY A 229 18.30 19.52 1.35
C GLY A 229 17.35 19.13 2.48
N PHE A 230 17.83 18.40 3.49
CA PHE A 230 17.00 17.90 4.61
C PHE A 230 16.15 19.00 5.30
N TYR A 231 16.63 20.25 5.26
CA TYR A 231 15.90 21.43 5.74
C TYR A 231 14.66 21.80 4.91
N GLU A 232 14.65 21.53 3.60
CA GLU A 232 13.45 21.70 2.75
C GLU A 232 12.48 20.52 2.93
N PHE A 233 12.99 19.30 3.11
CA PHE A 233 12.22 18.07 3.34
C PHE A 233 11.28 18.16 4.56
N THR A 234 11.82 18.56 5.72
CA THR A 234 11.07 18.63 6.99
C THR A 234 9.97 19.69 7.00
N SER A 235 10.03 20.70 6.13
CA SER A 235 9.03 21.78 6.06
C SER A 235 7.85 21.46 5.14
N LYS A 236 8.07 20.64 4.09
CA LYS A 236 7.09 20.38 3.03
C LYS A 236 6.41 19.00 3.14
N TYR A 237 7.10 18.02 3.74
CA TYR A 237 6.64 16.63 3.81
C TYR A 237 6.48 16.10 5.24
N ARG A 238 6.55 16.97 6.26
CA ARG A 238 6.21 16.58 7.63
C ARG A 238 4.77 16.08 7.66
N ARG A 239 4.61 14.77 7.75
CA ARG A 239 3.34 14.17 8.17
C ARG A 239 2.94 14.87 9.48
N PRO A 240 1.70 15.36 9.62
CA PRO A 240 1.23 15.82 10.92
C PRO A 240 1.14 14.58 11.81
N TYR A 241 2.25 14.25 12.48
CA TYR A 241 2.26 13.27 13.53
C TYR A 241 1.23 13.73 14.55
N ALA A 242 0.13 12.99 14.63
CA ALA A 242 -0.77 13.07 15.76
C ALA A 242 0.08 12.79 17.00
N ASN A 243 0.26 13.81 17.83
CA ASN A 243 0.85 13.70 19.15
C ASN A 243 0.25 12.46 19.83
N ARG A 244 1.07 11.41 19.98
CA ARG A 244 0.76 10.27 20.84
C ARG A 244 1.06 10.74 22.27
N HIS A 245 0.00 11.08 23.00
CA HIS A 245 -0.04 11.10 24.44
C HIS A 245 -1.15 10.17 24.90
#